data_AF-A0A944L780-F1
#
_entry.id   AF-A0A944L780-F1
#
_cell.length_a   1.000
_cell.length_b   1.000
_cell.length_c   1.000
_cell.angle_alpha   90.00
_cell.angle_beta   90.00
_cell.angle_gamma   90.00
#
_symmetry.space_group_name_H-M   'P 1'
#
loop_
_entity.id
_entity.type
_entity.pdbx_description
1 polymer ?
#
loop_
_entity_poly.entity_id
_entity_poly.type
_entity_poly.pdbx_seq_one_letter_code
_entity_poly.pdbx_strand_id
1 'polypeptide(L)'
;MTPSRKGSRPTGSDPEPSNTSPANASPANTKAKEASPAPRTAPATEAYPSQPETRADRKAAEATGAANGGSYFEPLPTSALHVRPPDAEVQRRQAERDSALRAKPVLPRVFQVLLAVFFPVVLLVLAVRAVTSPLFLWVEYNRPGFPGDGYGFSTDDRMTYGSYAVDYLSNWAGPRYLGDLMNRNGDPLFKDGEVAHMADVKLVILSSFGAGALLLLLGLVAILYLRKRSRGGVRRGLFAGSIVTLVIIVALATLALLGWQQFFTEFHRIFFASGTWTFALEDTLIRLFPGQFWVDAGIAIAALVLIAAVVTLVLTWPTRRRRGILPDEAAGKDGATRQAAGETA
;
A
#
# COMPACT_ATOMS: atom_id res chain seq x y z
N MET A 1 -35.96 -42.98 -45.84
CA MET A 1 -36.70 -42.34 -46.96
C MET A 1 -37.07 -40.93 -46.54
N THR A 2 -36.52 -39.92 -47.22
CA THR A 2 -37.14 -38.60 -47.47
C THR A 2 -38.02 -38.70 -48.74
N PRO A 3 -38.84 -37.71 -49.20
CA PRO A 3 -38.81 -36.24 -49.01
C PRO A 3 -40.12 -35.68 -48.40
N SER A 4 -40.57 -34.41 -48.46
CA SER A 4 -40.24 -33.14 -49.18
C SER A 4 -40.63 -31.92 -48.27
N ARG A 5 -40.01 -30.72 -48.30
CA ARG A 5 -39.99 -29.62 -49.31
C ARG A 5 -41.39 -29.03 -49.60
N LYS A 6 -41.70 -27.72 -49.66
CA LYS A 6 -40.98 -26.41 -49.86
C LYS A 6 -41.65 -25.29 -48.98
N GLY A 7 -41.26 -24.00 -48.91
CA GLY A 7 -40.23 -23.16 -49.58
C GLY A 7 -40.10 -21.76 -48.91
N SER A 8 -38.97 -21.05 -49.01
CA SER A 8 -38.62 -19.96 -49.98
C SER A 8 -39.27 -18.57 -49.71
N ARG A 9 -38.57 -17.55 -49.14
CA ARG A 9 -37.59 -16.56 -49.71
C ARG A 9 -38.22 -15.46 -50.61
N PRO A 10 -37.62 -14.24 -50.78
CA PRO A 10 -36.52 -13.55 -50.07
C PRO A 10 -37.11 -12.47 -49.10
N THR A 11 -36.59 -11.28 -48.73
CA THR A 11 -35.41 -10.38 -48.98
C THR A 11 -34.91 -9.81 -47.62
N GLY A 12 -33.88 -8.94 -47.47
CA GLY A 12 -32.94 -8.26 -48.39
C GLY A 12 -31.65 -7.82 -47.65
N SER A 13 -30.79 -7.03 -48.31
CA SER A 13 -29.47 -6.56 -47.85
C SER A 13 -29.55 -5.15 -47.18
N ASP A 14 -28.52 -4.50 -46.61
CA ASP A 14 -27.05 -4.57 -46.79
C ASP A 14 -26.25 -4.29 -45.48
N PRO A 15 -24.93 -4.57 -45.45
CA PRO A 15 -24.02 -4.18 -44.36
C PRO A 15 -23.31 -2.83 -44.62
N GLU A 16 -23.00 -2.07 -43.58
CA GLU A 16 -22.20 -0.83 -43.69
C GLU A 16 -20.90 -0.88 -42.86
N PRO A 17 -19.74 -0.87 -43.53
CA PRO A 17 -18.45 -0.49 -42.94
C PRO A 17 -17.73 0.58 -43.78
N SER A 18 -17.63 1.82 -43.29
CA SER A 18 -16.88 2.90 -43.94
C SER A 18 -15.57 3.21 -43.21
N ASN A 19 -14.45 3.24 -43.93
CA ASN A 19 -13.11 3.51 -43.40
C ASN A 19 -12.19 4.04 -44.52
N THR A 20 -11.25 4.94 -44.20
CA THR A 20 -10.33 5.65 -45.13
C THR A 20 -11.06 6.64 -46.09
N SER A 21 -10.44 7.65 -46.74
CA SER A 21 -9.03 8.06 -46.89
C SER A 21 -8.91 9.61 -47.14
N PRO A 22 -7.72 10.24 -47.34
CA PRO A 22 -7.51 11.69 -47.13
C PRO A 22 -7.12 12.55 -48.38
N ALA A 23 -6.81 13.85 -48.14
CA ALA A 23 -5.73 14.69 -48.72
C ALA A 23 -6.09 15.98 -49.52
N ASN A 24 -5.14 16.94 -49.50
CA ASN A 24 -4.93 18.14 -50.36
C ASN A 24 -5.96 19.31 -50.26
N ALA A 25 -5.62 20.60 -50.46
CA ALA A 25 -4.36 21.38 -50.62
C ALA A 25 -4.61 22.84 -50.10
N SER A 26 -3.70 23.61 -49.48
CA SER A 26 -2.44 24.28 -49.97
C SER A 26 -2.63 25.33 -51.09
N PRO A 27 -1.75 26.37 -51.24
CA PRO A 27 -0.78 26.98 -50.29
C PRO A 27 -0.55 28.53 -50.40
N ALA A 28 0.17 29.12 -49.43
CA ALA A 28 1.07 30.30 -49.59
C ALA A 28 2.08 30.32 -48.40
N ASN A 29 3.43 30.30 -48.49
CA ASN A 29 4.45 30.80 -49.44
C ASN A 29 4.73 32.31 -49.25
N THR A 30 5.91 32.87 -48.90
CA THR A 30 7.28 32.40 -48.46
C THR A 30 7.86 33.50 -47.50
N LYS A 31 9.12 33.64 -47.02
CA LYS A 31 10.50 33.08 -47.11
C LYS A 31 11.21 33.50 -45.78
N ALA A 32 11.96 32.73 -44.99
CA ALA A 32 13.22 31.98 -45.14
C ALA A 32 14.54 32.80 -45.23
N LYS A 33 15.47 32.54 -44.26
CA LYS A 33 16.96 32.55 -44.35
C LYS A 33 17.70 33.92 -44.52
N GLU A 34 18.95 34.15 -44.05
CA GLU A 34 19.93 33.37 -43.24
C GLU A 34 21.08 34.24 -42.66
N ALA A 35 21.91 33.63 -41.79
CA ALA A 35 23.35 33.89 -41.57
C ALA A 35 23.87 35.16 -40.85
N SER A 36 25.07 35.00 -40.27
CA SER A 36 25.96 36.01 -39.67
C SER A 36 27.35 35.89 -40.35
N PRO A 37 28.24 36.90 -40.31
CA PRO A 37 29.36 36.84 -39.34
C PRO A 37 29.87 38.22 -38.84
N ALA A 38 30.88 38.20 -37.95
CA ALA A 38 31.63 39.37 -37.46
C ALA A 38 32.91 39.66 -38.28
N PRO A 39 33.63 40.78 -38.00
CA PRO A 39 34.94 40.62 -37.33
C PRO A 39 35.30 41.73 -36.30
N ARG A 40 36.55 41.73 -35.77
CA ARG A 40 37.11 42.65 -34.77
C ARG A 40 38.12 43.64 -35.39
N THR A 41 38.30 44.84 -34.81
CA THR A 41 39.63 45.46 -34.46
C THR A 41 39.49 46.80 -33.69
N ALA A 42 40.57 47.23 -33.01
CA ALA A 42 40.81 48.56 -32.40
C ALA A 42 42.01 49.25 -33.16
N PRO A 43 42.69 50.37 -32.77
CA PRO A 43 42.79 51.06 -31.45
C PRO A 43 42.98 52.62 -31.45
N ALA A 44 43.49 53.17 -30.33
CA ALA A 44 44.40 54.34 -30.18
C ALA A 44 43.90 55.81 -30.02
N THR A 45 43.95 56.29 -28.75
CA THR A 45 44.54 57.55 -28.20
C THR A 45 44.54 58.90 -28.95
N GLU A 46 44.11 59.96 -28.24
CA GLU A 46 44.73 61.31 -28.23
C GLU A 46 44.50 62.02 -26.85
N ALA A 47 45.01 63.24 -26.60
CA ALA A 47 45.28 63.74 -25.22
C ALA A 47 44.82 65.19 -24.85
N TYR A 48 44.81 65.43 -23.52
CA TYR A 48 44.62 66.66 -22.67
C TYR A 48 45.03 68.05 -23.25
N PRO A 49 44.53 69.21 -22.71
CA PRO A 49 44.15 69.51 -21.30
C PRO A 49 42.68 70.01 -21.11
N SER A 50 42.18 70.57 -19.99
CA SER A 50 42.76 71.10 -18.72
C SER A 50 41.81 70.94 -17.49
N GLN A 51 42.12 71.61 -16.37
CA GLN A 51 41.23 71.78 -15.18
C GLN A 51 40.71 73.24 -15.04
N PRO A 52 39.73 73.49 -14.13
CA PRO A 52 40.08 74.07 -12.82
C PRO A 52 39.61 73.26 -11.59
N GLU A 53 40.36 73.39 -10.49
CA GLU A 53 40.22 72.60 -9.24
C GLU A 53 38.98 72.94 -8.40
N THR A 54 38.56 72.00 -7.53
CA THR A 54 37.49 72.24 -6.54
C THR A 54 37.98 72.11 -5.10
N ARG A 55 37.18 72.61 -4.15
CA ARG A 55 37.51 72.66 -2.71
C ARG A 55 37.65 71.27 -2.05
N ALA A 56 37.22 70.20 -2.71
CA ALA A 56 37.31 68.84 -2.18
C ALA A 56 38.76 68.31 -2.23
N ASP A 57 39.43 68.50 -3.36
CA ASP A 57 40.73 67.88 -3.68
C ASP A 57 41.83 68.33 -2.72
N ARG A 58 41.82 69.62 -2.35
CA ARG A 58 42.74 70.21 -1.37
C ARG A 58 42.66 69.53 0.01
N LYS A 59 41.47 69.07 0.42
CA LYS A 59 41.26 68.41 1.72
C LYS A 59 41.72 66.95 1.73
N ALA A 60 41.90 66.32 0.57
CA ALA A 60 42.53 65.02 0.46
C ALA A 60 44.06 65.11 0.64
N ALA A 61 44.70 66.15 0.07
CA ALA A 61 46.14 66.38 0.19
C ALA A 61 46.59 66.68 1.64
N GLU A 62 45.77 67.40 2.42
CA GLU A 62 46.04 67.68 3.84
C GLU A 62 46.02 66.42 4.72
N ALA A 63 45.24 65.38 4.33
CA ALA A 63 45.14 64.13 5.09
C ALA A 63 46.40 63.25 5.01
N THR A 64 47.25 63.44 3.99
CA THR A 64 48.53 62.72 3.83
C THR A 64 49.70 63.33 4.60
N GLY A 65 49.49 64.41 5.37
CA GLY A 65 50.56 65.20 5.99
C GLY A 65 51.02 64.82 7.41
N ALA A 66 50.38 63.86 8.10
CA ALA A 66 50.59 63.68 9.54
C ALA A 66 50.47 62.23 10.06
N ALA A 67 51.51 61.41 9.85
CA ALA A 67 51.68 60.13 10.55
C ALA A 67 53.16 59.68 10.60
N ASN A 68 53.95 60.26 11.51
CA ASN A 68 55.31 59.78 11.80
C ASN A 68 55.39 59.32 13.27
N GLY A 69 55.36 58.01 13.49
CA GLY A 69 55.34 57.39 14.82
C GLY A 69 55.46 55.87 14.70
N GLY A 70 56.25 55.25 15.57
CA GLY A 70 56.61 53.83 15.45
C GLY A 70 55.44 52.87 15.68
N SER A 71 55.36 51.82 14.86
CA SER A 71 54.35 50.77 15.00
C SER A 71 54.66 49.84 16.16
N TYR A 72 54.13 50.15 17.35
CA TYR A 72 54.13 49.25 18.50
C TYR A 72 53.15 48.10 18.24
N PHE A 73 53.65 46.89 18.00
CA PHE A 73 52.83 45.69 17.82
C PHE A 73 52.50 45.07 19.18
N GLU A 74 51.34 45.44 19.74
CA GLU A 74 50.74 44.75 20.89
C GLU A 74 50.07 43.44 20.39
N PRO A 75 50.58 42.24 20.75
CA PRO A 75 50.00 40.99 20.28
C PRO A 75 48.70 40.68 21.04
N LEU A 76 47.56 40.87 20.38
CA LEU A 76 46.23 40.60 20.96
C LEU A 76 46.15 39.18 21.56
N PRO A 77 45.57 39.01 22.77
CA PRO A 77 45.62 37.76 23.54
C PRO A 77 44.76 36.60 22.99
N THR A 78 44.34 36.67 21.72
CA THR A 78 43.55 35.64 21.02
C THR A 78 44.41 34.60 20.29
N SER A 79 45.73 34.83 20.14
CA SER A 79 46.65 33.87 19.49
C SER A 79 46.77 32.52 20.22
N ALA A 80 46.45 32.47 21.52
CA ALA A 80 46.60 31.27 22.36
C ALA A 80 45.51 30.19 22.19
N LEU A 81 44.50 30.41 21.35
CA LEU A 81 43.35 29.49 21.18
C LEU A 81 43.31 28.72 19.85
N HIS A 82 44.37 28.80 19.05
CA HIS A 82 44.51 28.08 17.77
C HIS A 82 45.27 26.74 17.89
N VAL A 83 45.18 26.07 19.03
CA VAL A 83 45.63 24.67 19.16
C VAL A 83 44.69 23.79 18.33
N ARG A 84 45.12 23.46 17.10
CA ARG A 84 44.46 22.46 16.25
C ARG A 84 44.29 21.17 17.07
N PRO A 85 43.05 20.65 17.25
CA PRO A 85 42.86 19.39 17.95
C PRO A 85 43.70 18.28 17.29
N PRO A 86 44.33 17.39 18.06
CA PRO A 86 45.21 16.36 17.50
C PRO A 86 44.45 15.53 16.47
N ASP A 87 45.08 15.23 15.34
CA ASP A 87 44.38 14.73 14.15
C ASP A 87 43.64 13.39 14.40
N ALA A 88 44.10 12.58 15.36
CA ALA A 88 43.40 11.39 15.82
C ALA A 88 41.99 11.70 16.38
N GLU A 89 41.80 12.81 17.10
CA GLU A 89 40.48 13.21 17.59
C GLU A 89 39.64 13.88 16.50
N VAL A 90 40.26 14.60 15.55
CA VAL A 90 39.54 15.10 14.36
C VAL A 90 38.99 13.92 13.55
N GLN A 91 39.82 12.92 13.27
CA GLN A 91 39.44 11.68 12.59
C GLN A 91 38.39 10.89 13.37
N ARG A 92 38.52 10.78 14.70
CA ARG A 92 37.50 10.15 15.56
C ARG A 92 36.16 10.88 15.45
N ARG A 93 36.13 12.21 15.61
CA ARG A 93 34.90 13.01 15.50
C ARG A 93 34.32 12.99 14.08
N GLN A 94 35.15 12.83 13.05
CA GLN A 94 34.69 12.56 11.67
C GLN A 94 34.07 11.17 11.55
N ALA A 95 34.69 10.12 12.08
CA ALA A 95 34.14 8.75 12.08
C ALA A 95 32.85 8.62 12.91
N GLU A 96 32.74 9.33 14.04
CA GLU A 96 31.52 9.44 14.85
C GLU A 96 30.39 10.15 14.07
N ARG A 97 30.71 11.21 13.31
CA ARG A 97 29.75 11.89 12.42
C ARG A 97 29.36 11.04 11.22
N ASP A 98 30.31 10.36 10.58
CA ASP A 98 30.06 9.49 9.44
C ASP A 98 29.29 8.23 9.82
N SER A 99 29.52 7.66 11.01
CA SER A 99 28.71 6.56 11.53
C SER A 99 27.29 7.02 11.89
N ALA A 100 27.13 8.21 12.50
CA ALA A 100 25.81 8.81 12.74
C ALA A 100 25.06 9.15 11.43
N LEU A 101 25.76 9.56 10.36
CA LEU A 101 25.17 9.80 9.03
C LEU A 101 24.87 8.49 8.29
N ARG A 102 25.69 7.44 8.47
CA ARG A 102 25.46 6.08 7.94
C ARG A 102 24.39 5.30 8.71
N ALA A 103 24.00 5.75 9.90
CA ALA A 103 22.91 5.18 10.71
C ALA A 103 21.54 5.42 10.04
N LYS A 104 21.27 4.63 8.99
CA LYS A 104 20.00 4.60 8.24
C LYS A 104 18.83 4.59 9.23
N PRO A 105 17.88 5.53 9.15
CA PRO A 105 16.89 5.72 10.20
C PRO A 105 16.07 4.44 10.40
N VAL A 106 16.26 3.80 11.55
CA VAL A 106 15.71 2.48 11.87
C VAL A 106 14.19 2.55 12.04
N LEU A 107 13.67 3.64 12.61
CA LEU A 107 12.26 3.82 12.92
C LEU A 107 11.34 3.70 11.67
N PRO A 108 11.62 4.33 10.51
CA PRO A 108 10.96 4.01 9.24
C PRO A 108 11.00 2.55 8.80
N ARG A 109 12.04 1.76 9.14
CA ARG A 109 12.06 0.32 8.87
C ARG A 109 11.14 -0.45 9.83
N VAL A 110 11.15 -0.10 11.13
CA VAL A 110 10.23 -0.69 12.11
C VAL A 110 8.77 -0.47 11.69
N PHE A 111 8.37 0.75 11.33
CA PHE A 111 7.02 1.01 10.83
C PHE A 111 6.69 0.29 9.50
N GLN A 112 7.67 -0.04 8.66
CA GLN A 112 7.47 -0.88 7.47
C GLN A 112 7.21 -2.35 7.82
N VAL A 113 7.92 -2.89 8.83
CA VAL A 113 7.72 -4.26 9.32
C VAL A 113 6.38 -4.37 10.06
N LEU A 114 6.05 -3.42 10.95
CA LEU A 114 4.75 -3.38 11.62
C LEU A 114 3.60 -3.33 10.62
N LEU A 115 3.68 -2.47 9.60
CA LEU A 115 2.66 -2.41 8.54
C LEU A 115 2.55 -3.73 7.74
N ALA A 116 3.67 -4.43 7.51
CA ALA A 116 3.67 -5.73 6.84
C ALA A 116 3.06 -6.85 7.70
N VAL A 117 3.23 -6.79 9.03
CA VAL A 117 2.67 -7.76 9.99
C VAL A 117 1.19 -7.50 10.27
N PHE A 118 0.76 -6.24 10.38
CA PHE A 118 -0.64 -5.90 10.63
C PHE A 118 -1.53 -6.20 9.42
N PHE A 119 -1.01 -6.07 8.20
CA PHE A 119 -1.76 -6.24 6.95
C PHE A 119 -2.49 -7.61 6.81
N PRO A 120 -1.84 -8.79 6.97
CA PRO A 120 -2.54 -10.08 6.93
C PRO A 120 -3.63 -10.20 8.00
N VAL A 121 -3.37 -9.75 9.24
CA VAL A 121 -4.33 -9.87 10.35
C VAL A 121 -5.55 -8.99 10.11
N VAL A 122 -5.35 -7.74 9.67
CA VAL A 122 -6.45 -6.81 9.35
C VAL A 122 -7.26 -7.32 8.16
N LEU A 123 -6.63 -7.86 7.10
CA LEU A 123 -7.38 -8.49 6.00
C LEU A 123 -8.19 -9.71 6.45
N LEU A 124 -7.63 -10.57 7.29
CA LEU A 124 -8.33 -11.74 7.82
C LEU A 124 -9.55 -11.33 8.66
N VAL A 125 -9.39 -10.37 9.58
CA VAL A 125 -10.51 -9.87 10.40
C VAL A 125 -11.60 -9.22 9.55
N LEU A 126 -11.24 -8.46 8.51
CA LEU A 126 -12.22 -7.88 7.58
C LEU A 126 -12.95 -8.94 6.74
N ALA A 127 -12.25 -10.00 6.31
CA ALA A 127 -12.86 -11.12 5.58
C ALA A 127 -13.79 -11.94 6.46
N VAL A 128 -13.39 -12.25 7.71
CA VAL A 128 -14.27 -12.88 8.71
C VAL A 128 -15.48 -12.00 8.95
N ARG A 129 -15.32 -10.68 9.15
CA ARG A 129 -16.44 -9.74 9.36
C ARG A 129 -17.42 -9.69 8.19
N ALA A 130 -16.96 -9.89 6.96
CA ALA A 130 -17.82 -9.97 5.78
C ALA A 130 -18.65 -11.28 5.74
N VAL A 131 -18.03 -12.40 6.12
CA VAL A 131 -18.66 -13.74 6.16
C VAL A 131 -19.58 -13.92 7.37
N THR A 132 -19.25 -13.34 8.53
CA THR A 132 -20.19 -13.22 9.66
C THR A 132 -21.15 -12.05 9.43
N SER A 133 -21.98 -12.13 8.39
CA SER A 133 -22.99 -11.13 8.08
C SER A 133 -24.28 -11.75 7.53
N PRO A 134 -25.45 -11.11 7.75
CA PRO A 134 -26.72 -11.56 7.16
C PRO A 134 -26.68 -11.64 5.62
N LEU A 135 -25.85 -10.82 4.96
CA LEU A 135 -25.68 -10.88 3.50
C LEU A 135 -24.98 -12.17 3.07
N PHE A 136 -23.91 -12.59 3.76
CA PHE A 136 -23.26 -13.86 3.45
C PHE A 136 -24.18 -15.05 3.74
N LEU A 137 -24.88 -15.04 4.88
CA LEU A 137 -25.87 -16.07 5.23
C LEU A 137 -26.95 -16.20 4.14
N TRP A 138 -27.47 -15.07 3.65
CA TRP A 138 -28.44 -15.07 2.56
C TRP A 138 -27.87 -15.62 1.25
N VAL A 139 -26.66 -15.19 0.84
CA VAL A 139 -26.00 -15.72 -0.36
C VAL A 139 -25.79 -17.23 -0.26
N GLU A 140 -25.35 -17.71 0.90
CA GLU A 140 -25.00 -19.12 1.10
C GLU A 140 -26.23 -20.04 1.12
N TYR A 141 -27.37 -19.59 1.68
CA TYR A 141 -28.63 -20.33 1.60
C TYR A 141 -29.36 -20.21 0.25
N ASN A 142 -29.05 -19.21 -0.59
CA ASN A 142 -29.71 -18.99 -1.89
C ASN A 142 -28.88 -19.44 -3.10
N ARG A 143 -27.66 -19.95 -2.90
CA ARG A 143 -26.82 -20.48 -4.00
C ARG A 143 -27.34 -21.84 -4.52
N PRO A 144 -27.13 -22.17 -5.81
CA PRO A 144 -27.41 -23.50 -6.32
C PRO A 144 -26.58 -24.59 -5.61
N GLY A 145 -27.24 -25.69 -5.22
CA GLY A 145 -26.57 -26.89 -4.70
C GLY A 145 -26.24 -26.89 -3.20
N PHE A 146 -26.65 -25.87 -2.43
CA PHE A 146 -26.49 -25.90 -0.97
C PHE A 146 -27.36 -27.01 -0.33
N PRO A 147 -26.84 -27.79 0.64
CA PRO A 147 -27.58 -28.92 1.21
C PRO A 147 -28.77 -28.47 2.09
N GLY A 148 -29.95 -29.04 1.84
CA GLY A 148 -31.13 -28.92 2.70
C GLY A 148 -30.94 -29.59 4.06
N ASP A 149 -31.83 -29.30 5.02
CA ASP A 149 -31.84 -29.96 6.33
C ASP A 149 -32.59 -31.31 6.26
N GLY A 150 -31.91 -32.40 6.66
CA GLY A 150 -32.52 -33.72 6.76
C GLY A 150 -33.53 -33.87 7.92
N TYR A 151 -33.53 -32.92 8.86
CA TYR A 151 -34.35 -32.92 10.08
C TYR A 151 -35.53 -31.93 10.02
N GLY A 152 -35.82 -31.37 8.84
CA GLY A 152 -37.11 -30.73 8.54
C GLY A 152 -37.18 -29.19 8.60
N PHE A 153 -36.09 -28.46 8.81
CA PHE A 153 -36.10 -27.01 8.59
C PHE A 153 -36.17 -26.68 7.09
N SER A 154 -37.09 -25.80 6.69
CA SER A 154 -37.07 -25.20 5.36
C SER A 154 -35.91 -24.20 5.21
N THR A 155 -35.60 -23.79 3.98
CA THR A 155 -34.62 -22.70 3.75
C THR A 155 -35.03 -21.41 4.46
N ASP A 156 -36.34 -21.14 4.56
CA ASP A 156 -36.86 -19.96 5.26
C ASP A 156 -36.70 -20.07 6.78
N ASP A 157 -36.93 -21.25 7.37
CA ASP A 157 -36.62 -21.51 8.79
C ASP A 157 -35.12 -21.30 9.06
N ARG A 158 -34.26 -21.81 8.18
CA ARG A 158 -32.80 -21.68 8.31
C ARG A 158 -32.31 -20.25 8.13
N MET A 159 -32.91 -19.49 7.20
CA MET A 159 -32.73 -18.04 7.08
C MET A 159 -33.12 -17.34 8.39
N THR A 160 -34.31 -17.60 8.92
CA THR A 160 -34.81 -16.95 10.15
C THR A 160 -33.97 -17.30 11.37
N TYR A 161 -33.86 -18.58 11.73
CA TYR A 161 -33.13 -19.03 12.92
C TYR A 161 -31.62 -18.78 12.81
N GLY A 162 -31.05 -18.92 11.60
CA GLY A 162 -29.66 -18.57 11.32
C GLY A 162 -29.38 -17.07 11.46
N SER A 163 -30.35 -16.20 11.11
CA SER A 163 -30.17 -14.75 11.24
C SER A 163 -30.02 -14.33 12.70
N TYR A 164 -30.80 -14.89 13.63
CA TYR A 164 -30.62 -14.66 15.07
C TYR A 164 -29.22 -15.09 15.55
N ALA A 165 -28.74 -16.27 15.14
CA ALA A 165 -27.41 -16.73 15.51
C ALA A 165 -26.28 -15.84 14.95
N VAL A 166 -26.41 -15.31 13.72
CA VAL A 166 -25.43 -14.38 13.12
C VAL A 166 -25.49 -13.00 13.77
N ASP A 167 -26.67 -12.44 14.01
CA ASP A 167 -26.84 -11.13 14.65
C ASP A 167 -26.37 -11.17 16.12
N TYR A 168 -26.53 -12.30 16.81
CA TYR A 168 -26.01 -12.50 18.15
C TYR A 168 -24.50 -12.25 18.24
N LEU A 169 -23.71 -12.60 17.21
CA LEU A 169 -22.25 -12.40 17.20
C LEU A 169 -21.83 -10.91 17.22
N SER A 170 -22.71 -9.99 16.81
CA SER A 170 -22.42 -8.55 16.71
C SER A 170 -23.29 -7.67 17.63
N ASN A 171 -24.37 -8.20 18.22
CA ASN A 171 -25.25 -7.44 19.11
C ASN A 171 -24.74 -7.41 20.57
N TRP A 172 -25.35 -6.57 21.41
CA TRP A 172 -24.97 -6.41 22.82
C TRP A 172 -25.74 -7.32 23.80
N ALA A 173 -26.53 -8.27 23.31
CA ALA A 173 -27.37 -9.12 24.15
C ALA A 173 -26.58 -10.29 24.79
N GLY A 174 -27.00 -10.73 25.98
CA GLY A 174 -26.48 -11.92 26.66
C GLY A 174 -27.01 -13.24 26.08
N PRO A 175 -26.53 -14.41 26.54
CA PRO A 175 -26.84 -15.72 25.94
C PRO A 175 -28.34 -16.06 25.84
N ARG A 176 -29.16 -15.51 26.75
CA ARG A 176 -30.63 -15.56 26.69
C ARG A 176 -31.24 -15.09 25.36
N TYR A 177 -30.55 -14.28 24.57
CA TYR A 177 -30.99 -13.92 23.22
C TYR A 177 -31.18 -15.13 22.29
N LEU A 178 -30.44 -16.22 22.52
CA LEU A 178 -30.63 -17.49 21.81
C LEU A 178 -31.36 -18.53 22.69
N GLY A 179 -31.11 -18.55 24.01
CA GLY A 179 -31.75 -19.51 24.93
C GLY A 179 -33.24 -19.27 25.18
N ASP A 180 -33.73 -18.04 25.04
CA ASP A 180 -35.16 -17.71 25.17
C ASP A 180 -35.93 -17.90 23.84
N LEU A 181 -35.27 -18.35 22.75
CA LEU A 181 -35.92 -18.65 21.48
C LEU A 181 -36.60 -20.03 21.53
N MET A 182 -37.82 -20.11 20.99
CA MET A 182 -38.62 -21.33 20.93
C MET A 182 -38.88 -21.77 19.48
N ASN A 183 -38.99 -23.08 19.26
CA ASN A 183 -39.39 -23.66 17.99
C ASN A 183 -40.91 -23.55 17.77
N ARG A 184 -41.41 -24.07 16.63
CA ARG A 184 -42.85 -24.04 16.27
C ARG A 184 -43.77 -24.85 17.20
N ASN A 185 -43.22 -25.75 18.01
CA ASN A 185 -43.95 -26.60 18.96
C ASN A 185 -43.98 -26.02 20.39
N GLY A 186 -43.09 -25.06 20.68
CA GLY A 186 -42.91 -24.46 22.01
C GLY A 186 -41.70 -24.97 22.80
N ASP A 187 -40.88 -25.87 22.25
CA ASP A 187 -39.61 -26.29 22.87
C ASP A 187 -38.49 -25.27 22.59
N PRO A 188 -37.43 -25.19 23.43
CA PRO A 188 -36.26 -24.36 23.16
C PRO A 188 -35.64 -24.66 21.78
N LEU A 189 -35.36 -23.60 21.03
CA LEU A 189 -34.79 -23.70 19.68
C LEU A 189 -33.32 -24.15 19.70
N PHE A 190 -32.57 -23.74 20.72
CA PHE A 190 -31.18 -24.13 20.97
C PHE A 190 -31.07 -24.80 22.34
N LYS A 191 -30.28 -25.87 22.44
CA LYS A 191 -29.91 -26.53 23.70
C LYS A 191 -28.90 -25.67 24.48
N ASP A 192 -28.86 -25.79 25.81
CA ASP A 192 -27.98 -24.99 26.67
C ASP A 192 -26.50 -25.01 26.24
N GLY A 193 -26.01 -26.18 25.77
CA GLY A 193 -24.65 -26.32 25.25
C GLY A 193 -24.39 -25.53 23.96
N GLU A 194 -25.38 -25.43 23.07
CA GLU A 194 -25.29 -24.64 21.83
C GLU A 194 -25.29 -23.14 22.16
N VAL A 195 -26.11 -22.73 23.14
CA VAL A 195 -26.19 -21.35 23.64
C VAL A 195 -24.88 -20.95 24.34
N ALA A 196 -24.29 -21.83 25.14
CA ALA A 196 -22.99 -21.63 25.77
C ALA A 196 -21.87 -21.52 24.73
N HIS A 197 -21.83 -22.42 23.74
CA HIS A 197 -20.85 -22.36 22.66
C HIS A 197 -20.97 -21.06 21.84
N MET A 198 -22.20 -20.64 21.50
CA MET A 198 -22.41 -19.38 20.80
C MET A 198 -21.93 -18.16 21.61
N ALA A 199 -21.98 -18.22 22.95
CA ALA A 199 -21.40 -17.18 23.81
C ALA A 199 -19.86 -17.16 23.75
N ASP A 200 -19.21 -18.32 23.73
CA ASP A 200 -17.75 -18.43 23.52
C ASP A 200 -17.36 -17.90 22.12
N VAL A 201 -18.08 -18.32 21.06
CA VAL A 201 -17.86 -17.86 19.68
C VAL A 201 -18.04 -16.34 19.59
N LYS A 202 -19.05 -15.77 20.25
CA LYS A 202 -19.26 -14.32 20.33
C LYS A 202 -18.08 -13.60 21.01
N LEU A 203 -17.51 -14.15 22.08
CA LEU A 203 -16.34 -13.59 22.73
C LEU A 203 -15.10 -13.61 21.80
N VAL A 204 -14.88 -14.71 21.08
CA VAL A 204 -13.80 -14.84 20.08
C VAL A 204 -13.97 -13.85 18.93
N ILE A 205 -15.19 -13.70 18.41
CA ILE A 205 -15.52 -12.76 17.31
C ILE A 205 -15.34 -11.31 17.75
N LEU A 206 -15.92 -10.90 18.89
CA LEU A 206 -15.83 -9.50 19.36
C LEU A 206 -14.40 -9.11 19.76
N SER A 207 -13.64 -10.01 20.40
CA SER A 207 -12.23 -9.77 20.71
C SER A 207 -11.36 -9.70 19.45
N SER A 208 -11.60 -10.55 18.45
CA SER A 208 -10.94 -10.49 17.14
C SER A 208 -11.24 -9.19 16.40
N PHE A 209 -12.48 -8.70 16.44
CA PHE A 209 -12.88 -7.42 15.84
C PHE A 209 -12.22 -6.23 16.57
N GLY A 210 -12.18 -6.25 17.90
CA GLY A 210 -11.48 -5.24 18.70
C GLY A 210 -9.98 -5.18 18.42
N ALA A 211 -9.32 -6.35 18.37
CA ALA A 211 -7.90 -6.46 18.02
C ALA A 211 -7.63 -5.99 16.57
N GLY A 212 -8.47 -6.40 15.61
CA GLY A 212 -8.36 -5.95 14.22
C GLY A 212 -8.54 -4.45 14.05
N ALA A 213 -9.49 -3.84 14.77
CA ALA A 213 -9.69 -2.39 14.78
C ALA A 213 -8.48 -1.64 15.37
N LEU A 214 -7.87 -2.14 16.45
CA LEU A 214 -6.65 -1.59 17.03
C LEU A 214 -5.47 -1.70 16.05
N LEU A 215 -5.27 -2.86 15.42
CA LEU A 215 -4.21 -3.06 14.42
C LEU A 215 -4.41 -2.20 13.16
N LEU A 216 -5.65 -1.98 12.74
CA LEU A 216 -6.01 -1.07 11.66
C LEU A 216 -5.66 0.38 12.04
N LEU A 217 -6.00 0.84 13.25
CA LEU A 217 -5.65 2.18 13.74
C LEU A 217 -4.14 2.39 13.81
N LEU A 218 -3.39 1.43 14.38
CA LEU A 218 -1.92 1.46 14.44
C LEU A 218 -1.30 1.40 13.03
N GLY A 219 -1.91 0.65 12.11
CA GLY A 219 -1.54 0.61 10.68
C GLY A 219 -1.75 1.96 9.98
N LEU A 220 -2.85 2.66 10.26
CA LEU A 220 -3.09 4.03 9.75
C LEU A 220 -2.05 5.02 10.28
N VAL A 221 -1.72 4.96 11.58
CA VAL A 221 -0.63 5.77 12.17
C VAL A 221 0.71 5.47 11.49
N ALA A 222 1.04 4.19 11.26
CA ALA A 222 2.23 3.78 10.53
C ALA A 222 2.25 4.33 9.09
N ILE A 223 1.11 4.28 8.38
CA ILE A 223 0.96 4.82 7.02
C ILE A 223 1.18 6.35 7.00
N LEU A 224 0.61 7.09 7.96
CA LEU A 224 0.76 8.54 8.06
C LEU A 224 2.22 8.94 8.39
N TYR A 225 2.86 8.24 9.32
CA TYR A 225 4.29 8.42 9.63
C TYR A 225 5.17 8.14 8.41
N LEU A 226 4.98 6.98 7.75
CA LEU A 226 5.76 6.58 6.58
C LEU A 226 5.55 7.51 5.39
N ARG A 227 4.33 8.03 5.16
CA ARG A 227 4.07 9.06 4.14
C ARG A 227 4.91 10.31 4.36
N LYS A 228 5.03 10.78 5.61
CA LYS A 228 5.85 11.97 5.95
C LYS A 228 7.35 11.70 5.93
N ARG A 229 7.81 10.52 6.40
CA ARG A 229 9.26 10.27 6.67
C ARG A 229 9.98 9.35 5.68
N SER A 230 9.30 8.63 4.77
CA SER A 230 9.97 7.76 3.79
C SER A 230 9.25 7.67 2.44
N ARG A 231 9.86 8.24 1.39
CA ARG A 231 9.36 8.12 0.00
C ARG A 231 9.24 6.62 -0.37
N GLY A 232 8.02 6.20 -0.73
CA GLY A 232 7.71 4.80 -1.02
C GLY A 232 7.79 3.83 0.17
N GLY A 233 7.87 4.31 1.42
CA GLY A 233 7.90 3.46 2.62
C GLY A 233 6.63 2.62 2.78
N VAL A 234 5.47 3.27 2.67
CA VAL A 234 4.15 2.59 2.71
C VAL A 234 4.05 1.48 1.67
N ARG A 235 4.48 1.73 0.43
CA ARG A 235 4.45 0.71 -0.64
C ARG A 235 5.32 -0.50 -0.30
N ARG A 236 6.51 -0.30 0.28
CA ARG A 236 7.38 -1.40 0.71
C ARG A 236 6.77 -2.24 1.83
N GLY A 237 6.15 -1.60 2.82
CA GLY A 237 5.45 -2.30 3.91
C GLY A 237 4.25 -3.10 3.40
N LEU A 238 3.38 -2.49 2.59
CA LEU A 238 2.21 -3.16 2.01
C LEU A 238 2.58 -4.25 0.99
N PHE A 239 3.63 -4.06 0.19
CA PHE A 239 4.15 -5.10 -0.71
C PHE A 239 4.65 -6.32 0.08
N ALA A 240 5.47 -6.10 1.11
CA ALA A 240 5.96 -7.18 1.98
C ALA A 240 4.81 -7.87 2.70
N GLY A 241 3.86 -7.11 3.25
CA GLY A 241 2.63 -7.64 3.85
C GLY A 241 1.83 -8.48 2.87
N SER A 242 1.66 -8.04 1.62
CA SER A 242 0.95 -8.80 0.58
C SER A 242 1.62 -10.13 0.27
N ILE A 243 2.95 -10.18 0.18
CA ILE A 243 3.71 -11.44 0.01
C ILE A 243 3.50 -12.36 1.22
N VAL A 244 3.57 -11.83 2.44
CA VAL A 244 3.33 -12.61 3.67
C VAL A 244 1.90 -13.16 3.72
N THR A 245 0.89 -12.34 3.39
CA THR A 245 -0.51 -12.77 3.28
C THR A 245 -0.68 -13.90 2.26
N LEU A 246 -0.04 -13.80 1.09
CA LEU A 246 -0.12 -14.81 0.04
C LEU A 246 0.50 -16.15 0.47
N VAL A 247 1.66 -16.13 1.14
CA VAL A 247 2.28 -17.34 1.68
C VAL A 247 1.40 -17.97 2.77
N ILE A 248 0.86 -17.17 3.69
CA ILE A 248 -0.01 -17.66 4.77
C ILE A 248 -1.29 -18.28 4.20
N ILE A 249 -1.99 -17.60 3.29
CA ILE A 249 -3.29 -18.09 2.79
C ILE A 249 -3.15 -19.32 1.91
N VAL A 250 -2.07 -19.44 1.12
CA VAL A 250 -1.76 -20.66 0.37
C VAL A 250 -1.44 -21.83 1.30
N ALA A 251 -0.67 -21.61 2.38
CA ALA A 251 -0.38 -22.64 3.36
C ALA A 251 -1.65 -23.13 4.09
N LEU A 252 -2.48 -22.20 4.59
CA LEU A 252 -3.73 -22.54 5.27
C LEU A 252 -4.74 -23.24 4.34
N ALA A 253 -4.89 -22.76 3.10
CA ALA A 253 -5.75 -23.41 2.10
C ALA A 253 -5.25 -24.81 1.76
N THR A 254 -3.93 -25.03 1.66
CA THR A 254 -3.36 -26.36 1.41
C THR A 254 -3.66 -27.32 2.56
N LEU A 255 -3.53 -26.88 3.82
CA LEU A 255 -3.88 -27.69 5.00
C LEU A 255 -5.37 -28.04 5.03
N ALA A 256 -6.25 -27.06 4.75
CA ALA A 256 -7.69 -27.26 4.70
C ALA A 256 -8.12 -28.23 3.58
N LEU A 257 -7.48 -28.16 2.39
CA LEU A 257 -7.75 -29.05 1.26
C LEU A 257 -7.25 -30.48 1.49
N LEU A 258 -6.13 -30.67 2.20
CA LEU A 258 -5.59 -32.00 2.51
C LEU A 258 -6.38 -32.74 3.61
N GLY A 259 -7.10 -32.03 4.48
CA GLY A 259 -7.79 -32.65 5.61
C GLY A 259 -8.76 -31.73 6.35
N TRP A 260 -9.84 -31.32 5.68
CA TRP A 260 -10.84 -30.39 6.23
C TRP A 260 -11.27 -30.68 7.67
N GLN A 261 -11.62 -31.94 7.99
CA GLN A 261 -12.10 -32.33 9.31
C GLN A 261 -11.04 -32.14 10.41
N GLN A 262 -9.76 -32.41 10.10
CA GLN A 262 -8.65 -32.18 11.02
C GLN A 262 -8.35 -30.68 11.14
N PHE A 263 -8.32 -29.95 10.02
CA PHE A 263 -8.14 -28.50 10.01
C PHE A 263 -9.20 -27.78 10.86
N PHE A 264 -10.47 -28.13 10.69
CA PHE A 264 -11.60 -27.59 11.45
C PHE A 264 -11.50 -27.96 12.94
N THR A 265 -11.11 -29.20 13.26
CA THR A 265 -10.90 -29.66 14.64
C THR A 265 -9.77 -28.92 15.35
N GLU A 266 -8.60 -28.77 14.71
CA GLU A 266 -7.47 -28.04 15.31
C GLU A 266 -7.76 -26.54 15.41
N PHE A 267 -8.51 -25.96 14.46
CA PHE A 267 -9.01 -24.58 14.59
C PHE A 267 -9.87 -24.42 15.86
N HIS A 268 -10.84 -25.32 16.10
CA HIS A 268 -11.68 -25.24 17.29
C HIS A 268 -10.89 -25.45 18.59
N ARG A 269 -9.91 -26.35 18.60
CA ARG A 269 -9.02 -26.60 19.76
C ARG A 269 -8.16 -25.40 20.18
N ILE A 270 -7.94 -24.42 19.29
CA ILE A 270 -7.21 -23.18 19.62
C ILE A 270 -8.08 -22.21 20.43
N PHE A 271 -9.41 -22.25 20.27
CA PHE A 271 -10.33 -21.27 20.85
C PHE A 271 -11.28 -21.83 21.91
N PHE A 272 -11.59 -23.13 21.87
CA PHE A 272 -12.64 -23.74 22.68
C PHE A 272 -12.15 -24.99 23.42
N ALA A 273 -12.68 -25.21 24.62
CA ALA A 273 -12.36 -26.38 25.43
C ALA A 273 -12.87 -27.68 24.77
N SER A 274 -12.24 -28.82 25.12
CA SER A 274 -12.68 -30.11 24.59
C SER A 274 -14.09 -30.44 25.06
N GLY A 275 -15.00 -30.71 24.12
CA GLY A 275 -16.40 -31.06 24.39
C GLY A 275 -17.39 -29.89 24.44
N THR A 276 -16.95 -28.61 24.38
CA THR A 276 -17.88 -27.46 24.41
C THR A 276 -18.39 -27.03 23.03
N TRP A 277 -17.95 -27.68 21.95
CA TRP A 277 -18.26 -27.29 20.56
C TRP A 277 -18.66 -28.48 19.66
N THR A 278 -18.80 -29.68 20.25
CA THR A 278 -19.13 -30.92 19.52
C THR A 278 -20.59 -31.30 19.74
N PHE A 279 -21.37 -31.29 18.67
CA PHE A 279 -22.83 -31.40 18.67
C PHE A 279 -23.33 -32.54 17.78
N ALA A 280 -24.55 -33.01 18.00
CA ALA A 280 -25.20 -34.02 17.17
C ALA A 280 -25.68 -33.44 15.82
N LEU A 281 -25.89 -34.30 14.83
CA LEU A 281 -26.38 -33.88 13.50
C LEU A 281 -27.80 -33.29 13.53
N GLU A 282 -28.58 -33.64 14.55
CA GLU A 282 -29.93 -33.13 14.81
C GLU A 282 -29.97 -31.82 15.64
N ASP A 283 -28.82 -31.38 16.16
CA ASP A 283 -28.71 -30.14 16.94
C ASP A 283 -28.86 -28.92 16.02
N THR A 284 -29.62 -27.92 16.48
CA THR A 284 -30.05 -26.78 15.67
C THR A 284 -28.88 -26.03 15.05
N LEU A 285 -27.78 -25.83 15.79
CA LEU A 285 -26.60 -25.12 15.33
C LEU A 285 -25.89 -25.84 14.18
N ILE A 286 -25.84 -27.18 14.19
CA ILE A 286 -25.29 -28.00 13.10
C ILE A 286 -26.21 -28.02 11.88
N ARG A 287 -27.53 -28.05 12.11
CA ARG A 287 -28.54 -27.97 11.05
C ARG A 287 -28.57 -26.60 10.37
N LEU A 288 -28.32 -25.53 11.11
CA LEU A 288 -28.15 -24.19 10.55
C LEU A 288 -26.82 -24.09 9.78
N PHE A 289 -25.70 -24.37 10.47
CA PHE A 289 -24.34 -24.20 9.93
C PHE A 289 -23.63 -25.56 9.74
N PRO A 290 -24.05 -26.38 8.74
CA PRO A 290 -23.44 -27.67 8.49
C PRO A 290 -22.02 -27.52 7.95
N GLY A 291 -21.26 -28.61 7.91
CA GLY A 291 -19.86 -28.61 7.45
C GLY A 291 -19.65 -27.92 6.08
N GLN A 292 -20.62 -27.99 5.17
CA GLN A 292 -20.58 -27.29 3.88
C GLN A 292 -20.54 -25.76 4.03
N PHE A 293 -21.41 -25.18 4.88
CA PHE A 293 -21.42 -23.73 5.16
C PHE A 293 -20.04 -23.24 5.62
N TRP A 294 -19.35 -24.04 6.46
CA TRP A 294 -18.01 -23.71 6.93
C TRP A 294 -16.91 -23.87 5.86
N VAL A 295 -17.04 -24.84 4.95
CA VAL A 295 -16.15 -24.96 3.78
C VAL A 295 -16.29 -23.72 2.89
N ASP A 296 -17.51 -23.32 2.54
CA ASP A 296 -17.76 -22.19 1.66
C ASP A 296 -17.43 -20.83 2.32
N ALA A 297 -17.68 -20.70 3.63
CA ALA A 297 -17.18 -19.58 4.44
C ALA A 297 -15.64 -19.50 4.40
N GLY A 298 -14.94 -20.64 4.52
CA GLY A 298 -13.48 -20.73 4.39
C GLY A 298 -12.97 -20.33 3.00
N ILE A 299 -13.65 -20.80 1.94
CA ILE A 299 -13.36 -20.43 0.55
C ILE A 299 -13.59 -18.93 0.32
N ALA A 300 -14.69 -18.37 0.85
CA ALA A 300 -14.99 -16.95 0.74
C ALA A 300 -13.96 -16.07 1.47
N ILE A 301 -13.55 -16.45 2.69
CA ILE A 301 -12.45 -15.78 3.41
C ILE A 301 -11.15 -15.84 2.58
N ALA A 302 -10.79 -17.02 2.08
CA ALA A 302 -9.58 -17.20 1.28
C ALA A 302 -9.60 -16.37 -0.01
N ALA A 303 -10.74 -16.33 -0.72
CA ALA A 303 -10.92 -15.52 -1.93
C ALA A 303 -10.82 -14.01 -1.66
N LEU A 304 -11.50 -13.51 -0.61
CA LEU A 304 -11.44 -12.10 -0.21
C LEU A 304 -10.02 -11.67 0.17
N VAL A 305 -9.33 -12.46 0.99
CA VAL A 305 -7.93 -12.20 1.40
C VAL A 305 -6.98 -12.27 0.20
N LEU A 306 -7.14 -13.27 -0.67
CA LEU A 306 -6.33 -13.44 -1.89
C LEU A 306 -6.50 -12.25 -2.85
N ILE A 307 -7.74 -11.84 -3.15
CA ILE A 307 -8.02 -10.70 -4.04
C ILE A 307 -7.43 -9.41 -3.45
N ALA A 308 -7.66 -9.14 -2.17
CA ALA A 308 -7.13 -7.94 -1.51
C ALA A 308 -5.59 -7.91 -1.47
N ALA A 309 -4.95 -9.06 -1.24
CA ALA A 309 -3.49 -9.19 -1.27
C ALA A 309 -2.92 -9.02 -2.68
N VAL A 310 -3.50 -9.65 -3.71
CA VAL A 310 -3.07 -9.52 -5.11
C VAL A 310 -3.23 -8.09 -5.62
N VAL A 311 -4.39 -7.46 -5.38
CA VAL A 311 -4.63 -6.05 -5.75
C VAL A 311 -3.63 -5.13 -5.05
N THR A 312 -3.35 -5.35 -3.76
CA THR A 312 -2.35 -4.56 -3.03
C THR A 312 -0.94 -4.80 -3.56
N LEU A 313 -0.56 -6.04 -3.88
CA LEU A 313 0.74 -6.39 -4.47
C LEU A 313 0.96 -5.69 -5.82
N VAL A 314 -0.05 -5.69 -6.70
CA VAL A 314 -0.01 -5.03 -8.02
C VAL A 314 0.08 -3.51 -7.87
N LEU A 315 -0.76 -2.90 -7.02
CA LEU A 315 -0.75 -1.45 -6.77
C LEU A 315 0.52 -0.94 -6.08
N THR A 316 1.23 -1.81 -5.36
CA THR A 316 2.50 -1.50 -4.68
C THR A 316 3.74 -1.93 -5.47
N TRP A 317 3.56 -2.62 -6.60
CA TRP A 317 4.64 -3.24 -7.38
C TRP A 317 5.77 -2.26 -7.73
N PRO A 318 7.06 -2.63 -7.53
CA PRO A 318 8.19 -1.72 -7.59
C PRO A 318 8.67 -1.42 -9.03
N THR A 319 7.76 -0.89 -9.86
CA THR A 319 7.93 -0.54 -11.29
C THR A 319 9.15 0.36 -11.57
N ARG A 320 9.98 -0.03 -12.56
CA ARG A 320 11.23 0.65 -12.93
C ARG A 320 11.03 2.14 -13.26
N ARG A 321 9.95 2.48 -13.99
CA ARG A 321 9.53 3.87 -14.31
C ARG A 321 9.31 4.78 -13.08
N ARG A 322 9.15 4.23 -11.87
CA ARG A 322 8.95 5.00 -10.62
C ARG A 322 10.17 4.99 -9.68
N ARG A 323 11.31 4.41 -10.10
CA ARG A 323 12.56 4.37 -9.30
C ARG A 323 13.48 5.59 -9.50
N GLY A 324 13.15 6.51 -10.40
CA GLY A 324 13.95 7.74 -10.63
C GLY A 324 15.29 7.52 -11.34
N ILE A 325 15.50 6.35 -11.92
CA ILE A 325 16.64 6.08 -12.81
C ILE A 325 16.35 6.82 -14.12
N LEU A 326 17.12 7.88 -14.40
CA LEU A 326 17.14 8.55 -15.70
C LEU A 326 17.62 7.55 -16.78
N PRO A 327 17.19 7.66 -18.04
CA PRO A 327 17.78 6.88 -19.13
C PRO A 327 19.28 7.17 -19.26
N ASP A 328 20.07 6.16 -19.65
CA ASP A 328 21.54 6.24 -19.77
C ASP A 328 22.06 7.18 -20.89
N GLU A 329 21.17 7.90 -21.59
CA GLU A 329 21.53 8.92 -22.60
C GLU A 329 22.47 10.02 -22.09
N ALA A 330 22.50 10.28 -20.78
CA ALA A 330 23.44 11.23 -20.19
C ALA A 330 24.90 10.71 -20.25
N ALA A 331 25.12 9.42 -20.05
CA ALA A 331 26.47 8.83 -20.02
C ALA A 331 27.13 8.77 -21.41
N GLY A 332 26.34 8.65 -22.47
CA GLY A 332 26.85 8.58 -23.85
C GLY A 332 27.44 9.90 -24.38
N LYS A 333 26.95 11.06 -23.90
CA LYS A 333 27.31 12.38 -24.44
C LYS A 333 28.66 12.89 -23.91
N ASP A 334 28.97 12.62 -22.64
CA ASP A 334 30.26 12.98 -22.04
C ASP A 334 31.43 12.15 -22.60
N GLY A 335 31.18 10.89 -22.97
CA GLY A 335 32.18 10.02 -23.62
C GLY A 335 32.58 10.52 -25.01
N ALA A 336 31.60 10.76 -25.89
CA ALA A 336 31.83 11.24 -27.24
C ALA A 336 32.55 12.62 -27.25
N THR A 337 32.15 13.52 -26.35
CA THR A 337 32.75 14.86 -26.24
C THR A 337 34.22 14.82 -25.80
N ARG A 338 34.63 13.78 -25.02
CA ARG A 338 36.03 13.60 -24.60
C ARG A 338 36.92 12.98 -25.68
N GLN A 339 36.40 12.10 -26.54
CA GLN A 339 37.17 11.56 -27.66
C GLN A 339 37.45 12.65 -28.71
N ALA A 340 36.45 13.45 -29.07
CA ALA A 340 36.61 14.55 -30.04
C ALA A 340 37.59 15.65 -29.59
N ALA A 341 37.92 15.73 -28.29
CA ALA A 341 38.90 16.67 -27.74
C ALA A 341 40.31 16.08 -27.58
N GLY A 342 40.52 14.81 -27.93
CA GLY A 342 41.80 14.10 -27.78
C GLY A 342 42.62 13.93 -29.06
N GLU A 343 42.03 14.18 -30.23
CA GLU A 343 42.66 13.94 -31.56
C GLU A 343 43.18 15.22 -32.23
N THR A 344 43.31 16.32 -31.48
CA THR A 344 43.92 17.59 -31.95
C THR A 344 45.08 18.01 -31.05
N ALA A 345 46.22 17.35 -31.20
CA ALA A 345 47.50 17.66 -30.55
C ALA A 345 48.66 17.32 -31.49
#